data_AF-A0A7M7IRB6-F1
#
_entry.id   AF-A0A7M7IRB6-F1
#
_cell.length_a   1.000
_cell.length_b   1.000
_cell.length_c   1.000
_cell.angle_alpha   90.00
_cell.angle_beta   90.00
_cell.angle_gamma   90.00
#
_symmetry.space_group_name_H-M   'P 1'
#
loop_
_entity.id
_entity.type
_entity.pdbx_description
1 polymer ?
#
loop_
_entity_poly.entity_id
_entity_poly.type
_entity_poly.pdbx_seq_one_letter_code
_entity_poly.pdbx_strand_id
1 'polypeptide(L)'
;MDFRFDINKLLPKRINKITHTLIPEGFRGDRREYNDCQRLLTRILDDMGEASAKAQGLNRTITSALKLRDTDHIIYLMVDNEGNNGLGSVVGLLKTGSKLLFMFDENGRHYQIKPRCILDFYIHESRQRMGLGMELYQHMLSEENLKPIKLAIDRPSDKFLSFLMKHYGLTTIIPQNNKFVVFKGFFDDEIEESQSSNNRNNSASPTRQSVDGNNQTNLTDIQSPRNNSSNGTPRSAYGRYAASRPPCSMATIIHHAVTDQPANTK
;
A
#
# COMPACT_ATOMS: atom_id res chain seq x y z
N MET A 1 -5.80 1.93 -25.70
CA MET A 1 -5.45 0.61 -26.23
C MET A 1 -6.66 0.08 -26.97
N ASP A 2 -6.45 -0.26 -28.24
CA ASP A 2 -7.52 -0.57 -29.17
C ASP A 2 -7.53 -2.07 -29.45
N PHE A 3 -8.73 -2.64 -29.55
CA PHE A 3 -8.93 -4.06 -29.76
C PHE A 3 -9.74 -4.30 -31.04
N ARG A 4 -9.58 -5.48 -31.65
CA ARG A 4 -10.29 -5.86 -32.89
C ARG A 4 -11.74 -6.32 -32.66
N PHE A 5 -12.34 -5.87 -31.58
CA PHE A 5 -13.71 -6.19 -31.18
C PHE A 5 -14.31 -5.00 -30.43
N ASP A 6 -15.63 -4.96 -30.35
CA ASP A 6 -16.40 -3.88 -29.74
C ASP A 6 -16.27 -3.92 -28.21
N ILE A 7 -15.51 -2.97 -27.67
CA ILE A 7 -15.26 -2.82 -26.23
C ILE A 7 -16.50 -2.26 -25.55
N ASN A 8 -17.25 -1.39 -26.22
CA ASN A 8 -18.44 -0.76 -25.66
C ASN A 8 -19.54 -1.78 -25.34
N LYS A 9 -19.64 -2.86 -26.13
CA LYS A 9 -20.54 -3.99 -25.82
C LYS A 9 -20.08 -4.81 -24.61
N LEU A 10 -18.77 -4.99 -24.46
CA LEU A 10 -18.19 -5.80 -23.39
C LEU A 10 -18.13 -5.05 -22.06
N LEU A 11 -17.83 -3.77 -22.11
CA LEU A 11 -17.54 -2.87 -20.99
C LEU A 11 -18.37 -1.58 -21.16
N PRO A 12 -19.69 -1.63 -20.90
CA PRO A 12 -20.60 -0.56 -21.28
C PRO A 12 -20.49 0.71 -20.43
N LYS A 13 -19.95 0.61 -19.20
CA LYS A 13 -19.75 1.76 -18.32
C LYS A 13 -18.45 2.48 -18.71
N ARG A 14 -18.31 3.75 -18.29
CA ARG A 14 -17.04 4.48 -18.41
C ARG A 14 -15.93 3.86 -17.56
N ILE A 15 -16.28 3.38 -16.37
CA ILE A 15 -15.40 2.61 -15.50
C ILE A 15 -16.12 1.31 -15.15
N ASN A 16 -15.46 0.18 -15.39
CA ASN A 16 -16.03 -1.14 -15.21
C ASN A 16 -15.20 -1.90 -14.18
N LYS A 17 -15.90 -2.49 -13.22
CA LYS A 17 -15.32 -3.33 -12.18
C LYS A 17 -15.26 -4.78 -12.61
N ILE A 18 -14.06 -5.34 -12.56
CA ILE A 18 -13.76 -6.73 -12.86
C ILE A 18 -13.16 -7.39 -11.62
N THR A 19 -13.65 -8.58 -11.29
CA THR A 19 -13.14 -9.39 -10.16
C THR A 19 -12.59 -10.72 -10.67
N HIS A 20 -12.28 -11.65 -9.76
CA HIS A 20 -11.81 -13.00 -10.06
C HIS A 20 -12.67 -13.79 -11.06
N THR A 21 -13.95 -13.43 -11.22
CA THR A 21 -14.86 -14.06 -12.19
C THR A 21 -14.53 -13.72 -13.64
N LEU A 22 -13.76 -12.65 -13.89
CA LEU A 22 -13.42 -12.14 -15.23
C LEU A 22 -14.65 -11.81 -16.08
N ILE A 23 -15.69 -11.28 -15.42
CA ILE A 23 -16.96 -10.86 -16.00
C ILE A 23 -17.30 -9.48 -15.46
N PRO A 24 -17.82 -8.56 -16.29
CA PRO A 24 -18.17 -7.23 -15.81
C PRO A 24 -19.40 -7.29 -14.92
N GLU A 25 -19.48 -6.36 -13.97
CA GLU A 25 -20.63 -6.24 -13.09
C GLU A 25 -21.92 -6.03 -13.90
N GLY A 26 -22.95 -6.83 -13.61
CA GLY A 26 -24.25 -6.74 -14.27
C GLY A 26 -24.33 -7.44 -15.63
N PHE A 27 -23.35 -8.27 -15.99
CA PHE A 27 -23.43 -9.11 -17.19
C PHE A 27 -24.72 -9.94 -17.22
N ARG A 28 -25.42 -9.90 -18.35
CA ARG A 28 -26.59 -10.73 -18.66
C ARG A 28 -26.38 -11.33 -20.04
N GLY A 29 -26.36 -12.65 -20.10
CA GLY A 29 -26.13 -13.37 -21.34
C GLY A 29 -26.23 -14.88 -21.13
N ASP A 30 -26.20 -15.61 -22.23
CA ASP A 30 -26.21 -17.07 -22.20
C ASP A 30 -24.83 -17.65 -21.84
N ARG A 31 -24.74 -18.98 -21.75
CA ARG A 31 -23.47 -19.68 -21.42
C ARG A 31 -22.37 -19.38 -22.44
N ARG A 32 -22.72 -19.19 -23.72
CA ARG A 32 -21.76 -18.98 -24.80
C ARG A 32 -21.20 -17.57 -24.72
N GLU A 33 -22.07 -16.58 -24.59
CA GLU A 33 -21.73 -15.17 -24.41
C GLU A 33 -20.87 -14.97 -23.15
N TYR A 34 -21.18 -15.70 -22.07
CA TYR A 34 -20.38 -15.69 -20.85
C TYR A 34 -18.93 -16.13 -21.13
N ASN A 35 -18.74 -17.28 -21.79
CA ASN A 35 -17.41 -17.80 -22.09
C ASN A 35 -16.63 -16.88 -23.05
N ASP A 36 -17.32 -16.31 -24.04
CA ASP A 36 -16.71 -15.35 -24.96
C ASP A 36 -16.32 -14.05 -24.26
N CYS A 37 -17.19 -13.51 -23.41
CA CYS A 37 -16.90 -12.35 -22.56
C CYS A 37 -15.65 -12.59 -21.70
N GLN A 38 -15.60 -13.74 -21.02
CA GLN A 38 -14.46 -14.09 -20.16
C GLN A 38 -13.15 -14.18 -20.95
N ARG A 39 -13.19 -14.75 -22.17
CA ARG A 39 -12.04 -14.84 -23.07
C ARG A 39 -11.57 -13.47 -23.56
N LEU A 40 -12.50 -12.58 -23.93
CA LEU A 40 -12.16 -11.24 -24.40
C LEU A 40 -11.60 -10.36 -23.26
N LEU A 41 -12.19 -10.42 -22.06
CA LEU A 41 -11.68 -9.72 -20.89
C LEU A 41 -10.32 -10.23 -20.44
N THR A 42 -10.09 -11.54 -20.55
CA THR A 42 -8.76 -12.13 -20.28
C THR A 42 -7.70 -11.45 -21.14
N ARG A 43 -7.97 -11.32 -22.45
CA ARG A 43 -7.07 -10.64 -23.38
C ARG A 43 -6.86 -9.16 -23.02
N ILE A 44 -7.93 -8.43 -22.72
CA ILE A 44 -7.81 -7.01 -22.33
C ILE A 44 -6.93 -6.85 -21.10
N LEU A 45 -7.14 -7.68 -20.07
CA LEU A 45 -6.38 -7.59 -18.83
C LEU A 45 -4.92 -7.96 -19.01
N ASP A 46 -4.62 -8.98 -19.82
CA ASP A 46 -3.25 -9.40 -20.10
C ASP A 46 -2.50 -8.31 -20.88
N ASP A 47 -3.10 -7.74 -21.93
CA ASP A 47 -2.50 -6.68 -22.76
C ASP A 47 -2.31 -5.38 -21.93
N MET A 48 -3.31 -4.98 -21.13
CA MET A 48 -3.21 -3.81 -20.24
C MET A 48 -2.20 -4.02 -19.11
N GLY A 49 -2.12 -5.24 -18.57
CA GLY A 49 -1.16 -5.62 -17.54
C GLY A 49 0.28 -5.64 -18.06
N GLU A 50 0.49 -6.06 -19.30
CA GLU A 50 1.78 -5.97 -19.99
C GLU A 50 2.18 -4.51 -20.27
N ALA A 51 1.25 -3.70 -20.76
CA ALA A 51 1.48 -2.27 -20.97
C ALA A 51 1.86 -1.55 -19.66
N SER A 52 1.15 -1.84 -18.57
CA SER A 52 1.49 -1.33 -17.24
C SER A 52 2.91 -1.73 -16.80
N ALA A 53 3.26 -3.01 -16.98
CA ALA A 53 4.58 -3.52 -16.61
C ALA A 53 5.71 -2.82 -17.40
N LYS A 54 5.50 -2.63 -18.70
CA LYS A 54 6.43 -1.91 -19.57
C LYS A 54 6.61 -0.46 -19.13
N ALA A 55 5.51 0.25 -18.84
CA ALA A 55 5.53 1.64 -18.39
C ALA A 55 6.24 1.82 -17.03
N GLN A 56 6.20 0.80 -16.18
CA GLN A 56 6.89 0.77 -14.88
C GLN A 56 8.32 0.21 -14.94
N GLY A 57 8.78 -0.27 -16.10
CA GLY A 57 10.09 -0.90 -16.25
C GLY A 57 10.21 -2.26 -15.53
N LEU A 58 9.11 -3.00 -15.38
CA LEU A 58 9.08 -4.30 -14.72
C LEU A 58 9.42 -5.43 -15.71
N ASN A 59 10.25 -6.37 -15.27
CA ASN A 59 10.62 -7.55 -16.06
C ASN A 59 9.47 -8.57 -16.24
N ARG A 60 8.47 -8.52 -15.35
CA ARG A 60 7.32 -9.43 -15.38
C ARG A 60 6.05 -8.63 -15.10
N THR A 61 4.98 -8.98 -15.80
CA THR A 61 3.66 -8.39 -15.55
C THR A 61 3.20 -8.70 -14.14
N ILE A 62 2.64 -7.74 -13.42
CA ILE A 62 2.08 -7.96 -12.06
C ILE A 62 0.56 -8.12 -12.09
N THR A 63 -0.06 -7.81 -13.22
CA THR A 63 -1.48 -7.90 -13.48
C THR A 63 -1.69 -8.77 -14.70
N SER A 64 -2.53 -9.79 -14.56
CA SER A 64 -2.98 -10.67 -15.64
C SER A 64 -4.27 -11.35 -15.19
N ALA A 65 -5.05 -11.86 -16.14
CA ALA A 65 -6.27 -12.57 -15.83
C ALA A 65 -6.02 -13.81 -14.97
N LEU A 66 -4.91 -14.52 -15.23
CA LEU A 66 -4.49 -15.68 -14.43
C LEU A 66 -4.22 -15.30 -12.97
N LYS A 67 -3.54 -14.17 -12.74
CA LYS A 67 -3.23 -13.67 -11.38
C LYS A 67 -4.45 -13.17 -10.62
N LEU A 68 -5.54 -12.85 -11.33
CA LEU A 68 -6.77 -12.35 -10.73
C LEU A 68 -7.66 -13.46 -10.16
N ARG A 69 -7.69 -14.65 -10.80
CA ARG A 69 -8.65 -15.74 -10.51
C ARG A 69 -8.66 -16.24 -9.06
N ASP A 70 -7.50 -16.25 -8.40
CA ASP A 70 -7.35 -16.80 -7.04
C ASP A 70 -7.09 -15.69 -6.00
N THR A 71 -7.63 -14.50 -6.24
CA THR A 71 -7.41 -13.34 -5.38
C THR A 71 -8.69 -12.58 -5.08
N ASP A 72 -8.69 -11.82 -3.99
CA ASP A 72 -9.70 -10.82 -3.66
C ASP A 72 -9.44 -9.47 -4.37
N HIS A 73 -8.64 -9.47 -5.43
CA HIS A 73 -8.29 -8.27 -6.15
C HIS A 73 -9.46 -7.82 -7.01
N ILE A 74 -9.54 -6.51 -7.16
CA ILE A 74 -10.54 -5.83 -7.97
C ILE A 74 -9.77 -4.99 -8.99
N ILE A 75 -10.18 -5.05 -10.24
CA ILE A 75 -9.61 -4.24 -11.31
C ILE A 75 -10.71 -3.32 -11.84
N TYR A 76 -10.41 -2.02 -11.83
CA TYR A 76 -11.21 -1.00 -12.48
C TYR A 76 -10.61 -0.69 -13.84
N LEU A 77 -11.36 -0.94 -14.91
CA LEU A 77 -10.99 -0.63 -16.28
C LEU A 77 -11.75 0.61 -16.76
N MET A 78 -11.01 1.61 -17.22
CA MET A 78 -11.59 2.82 -17.81
C MET A 78 -11.66 2.69 -19.33
N VAL A 79 -12.83 2.98 -19.89
CA VAL A 79 -13.12 2.92 -21.32
C VAL A 79 -13.42 4.32 -21.85
N ASP A 80 -12.84 4.61 -23.02
CA ASP A 80 -13.17 5.75 -23.85
C ASP A 80 -14.07 5.27 -24.99
N ASN A 81 -15.37 5.53 -24.89
CA ASN A 81 -16.38 4.93 -25.76
C ASN A 81 -16.30 5.45 -27.21
N GLU A 82 -15.77 6.66 -27.40
CA GLU A 82 -15.59 7.28 -28.72
C GLU A 82 -14.32 6.80 -29.43
N GLY A 83 -13.41 6.14 -28.70
CA GLY A 83 -12.18 5.60 -29.21
C GLY A 83 -12.38 4.53 -30.30
N ASN A 84 -11.32 4.27 -31.08
CA ASN A 84 -11.27 3.20 -32.07
C ASN A 84 -12.46 3.21 -33.06
N ASN A 85 -12.75 4.38 -33.65
CA ASN A 85 -13.88 4.59 -34.57
C ASN A 85 -15.25 4.21 -33.95
N GLY A 86 -15.44 4.47 -32.66
CA GLY A 86 -16.68 4.17 -31.93
C GLY A 86 -16.79 2.72 -31.42
N LEU A 87 -15.77 1.89 -31.61
CA LEU A 87 -15.70 0.55 -31.01
C LEU A 87 -15.24 0.57 -29.54
N GLY A 88 -14.78 1.73 -29.06
CA GLY A 88 -14.26 1.92 -27.71
C GLY A 88 -12.78 1.56 -27.59
N SER A 89 -12.11 2.22 -26.65
CA SER A 89 -10.70 2.01 -26.32
C SER A 89 -10.52 1.89 -24.80
N VAL A 90 -9.73 0.93 -24.33
CA VAL A 90 -9.37 0.87 -22.90
C VAL A 90 -8.22 1.85 -22.65
N VAL A 91 -8.41 2.78 -21.71
CA VAL A 91 -7.49 3.89 -21.46
C VAL A 91 -6.83 3.85 -20.08
N GLY A 92 -7.36 3.05 -19.14
CA GLY A 92 -6.83 2.97 -17.79
C GLY A 92 -7.13 1.65 -17.09
N LEU A 93 -6.24 1.29 -16.16
CA LEU A 93 -6.30 0.12 -15.30
C LEU A 93 -5.91 0.53 -13.88
N LEU A 94 -6.74 0.19 -12.89
CA LEU A 94 -6.43 0.35 -11.47
C LEU A 94 -6.77 -0.95 -10.75
N LYS A 95 -5.76 -1.58 -10.13
CA LYS A 95 -5.92 -2.83 -9.38
C LYS A 95 -5.81 -2.55 -7.88
N THR A 96 -6.81 -2.97 -7.13
CA THR A 96 -6.83 -2.95 -5.67
C THR A 96 -6.95 -4.35 -5.09
N GLY A 97 -6.57 -4.54 -3.84
CA GLY A 97 -6.72 -5.82 -3.15
C GLY A 97 -6.30 -5.71 -1.68
N SER A 98 -6.77 -6.62 -0.83
CA SER A 98 -6.42 -6.58 0.58
C SER A 98 -5.18 -7.43 0.84
N LYS A 99 -4.24 -6.90 1.63
CA LYS A 99 -2.98 -7.61 1.93
C LYS A 99 -2.76 -7.62 3.43
N LEU A 100 -2.43 -8.79 3.96
CA LEU A 100 -1.97 -8.90 5.35
C LEU A 100 -0.53 -8.37 5.40
N LEU A 101 -0.34 -7.26 6.11
CA LEU A 101 0.93 -6.54 6.17
C LEU A 101 1.38 -6.39 7.62
N PHE A 102 2.68 -6.57 7.83
CA PHE A 102 3.38 -6.13 9.03
C PHE A 102 3.95 -4.75 8.75
N MET A 103 3.45 -3.75 9.48
CA MET A 103 3.78 -2.34 9.29
C MET A 103 4.17 -1.71 10.62
N PHE A 104 4.76 -0.53 10.57
CA PHE A 104 5.01 0.25 11.78
C PHE A 104 4.60 1.71 11.61
N ASP A 105 4.20 2.33 12.71
CA ASP A 105 3.82 3.74 12.78
C ASP A 105 5.05 4.67 12.88
N GLU A 106 4.79 5.97 13.03
CA GLU A 106 5.82 7.00 13.22
C GLU A 106 6.64 6.80 14.51
N ASN A 107 6.07 6.12 15.51
CA ASN A 107 6.71 5.83 16.80
C ASN A 107 7.46 4.49 16.81
N GLY A 108 7.44 3.74 15.70
CA GLY A 108 8.03 2.41 15.59
C GLY A 108 7.20 1.29 16.22
N ARG A 109 5.93 1.54 16.60
CA ARG A 109 5.02 0.48 17.06
C ARG A 109 4.63 -0.40 15.88
N HIS A 110 4.60 -1.70 16.11
CA HIS A 110 4.32 -2.70 15.10
C HIS A 110 2.84 -3.06 15.04
N TYR A 111 2.31 -3.16 13.82
CA TYR A 111 0.94 -3.53 13.54
C TYR A 111 0.90 -4.69 12.54
N GLN A 112 0.03 -5.67 12.81
CA GLN A 112 -0.36 -6.68 11.85
C GLN A 112 -1.79 -6.37 11.41
N ILE A 113 -1.94 -5.88 10.19
CA ILE A 113 -3.22 -5.36 9.67
C ILE A 113 -3.47 -5.86 8.25
N LYS A 114 -4.74 -5.84 7.83
CA LYS A 114 -5.14 -6.22 6.47
C LYS A 114 -5.76 -5.04 5.71
N PRO A 115 -4.98 -3.97 5.40
CA PRO A 115 -5.52 -2.80 4.72
C PRO A 115 -5.86 -3.07 3.27
N ARG A 116 -6.70 -2.21 2.70
CA ARG A 116 -6.88 -2.15 1.25
C ARG A 116 -5.64 -1.52 0.61
N CYS A 117 -5.16 -2.15 -0.45
CA CYS A 117 -3.94 -1.76 -1.13
C CYS A 117 -4.16 -1.37 -2.58
N ILE A 118 -3.40 -0.39 -3.06
CA ILE A 118 -3.20 -0.14 -4.48
C ILE A 118 -2.04 -1.00 -4.96
N LEU A 119 -2.31 -1.88 -5.92
CA LEU A 119 -1.40 -2.94 -6.36
C LEU A 119 -0.90 -2.77 -7.80
N ASP A 120 -1.64 -2.02 -8.62
CA ASP A 120 -1.21 -1.62 -9.96
C ASP A 120 -2.04 -0.40 -10.38
N PHE A 121 -1.44 0.60 -11.02
CA PHE A 121 -2.16 1.77 -11.49
C PHE A 121 -1.52 2.34 -12.76
N TYR A 122 -2.28 2.31 -13.84
CA TYR A 122 -1.79 2.62 -15.16
C TYR A 122 -2.84 3.37 -15.98
N ILE A 123 -2.40 4.43 -16.65
CA ILE A 123 -3.15 5.14 -17.67
C ILE A 123 -2.30 5.07 -18.94
N HIS A 124 -2.93 4.72 -20.06
CA HIS A 124 -2.28 4.61 -21.36
C HIS A 124 -1.50 5.90 -21.68
N GLU A 125 -0.29 5.77 -22.21
CA GLU A 125 0.70 6.85 -22.31
C GLU A 125 0.13 8.07 -23.05
N SER A 126 -0.59 7.84 -24.16
CA SER A 126 -1.22 8.90 -24.96
C SER A 126 -2.36 9.64 -24.26
N ARG A 127 -2.83 9.16 -23.11
CA ARG A 127 -3.95 9.72 -22.34
C ARG A 127 -3.53 10.17 -20.93
N GLN A 128 -2.24 10.11 -20.61
CA GLN A 128 -1.72 10.61 -19.33
C GLN A 128 -1.88 12.13 -19.24
N ARG A 129 -1.99 12.64 -18.01
CA ARG A 129 -2.13 14.09 -17.69
C ARG A 129 -3.43 14.76 -18.18
N MET A 130 -4.41 13.98 -18.65
CA MET A 130 -5.75 14.47 -19.04
C MET A 130 -6.81 14.36 -17.93
N GLY A 131 -6.42 14.15 -16.68
CA GLY A 131 -7.36 13.98 -15.54
C GLY A 131 -7.93 12.57 -15.37
N LEU A 132 -7.76 11.66 -16.34
CA LEU A 132 -8.30 10.29 -16.28
C LEU A 132 -7.85 9.48 -15.06
N GLY A 133 -6.60 9.66 -14.63
CA GLY A 133 -6.12 9.00 -13.40
C GLY A 133 -6.85 9.47 -12.14
N MET A 134 -7.19 10.77 -12.07
CA MET A 134 -7.96 11.32 -10.95
C MET A 134 -9.37 10.73 -10.93
N GLU A 135 -10.01 10.70 -12.09
CA GLU A 135 -11.35 10.15 -12.25
C GLU A 135 -11.41 8.66 -11.87
N LEU A 136 -10.47 7.85 -12.39
CA LEU A 136 -10.40 6.42 -12.08
C LEU A 136 -10.18 6.15 -10.60
N TYR A 137 -9.27 6.92 -9.97
CA TYR A 137 -8.97 6.77 -8.55
C TYR A 137 -10.16 7.22 -7.67
N GLN A 138 -10.79 8.35 -8.00
CA GLN A 138 -11.94 8.87 -7.28
C GLN A 138 -13.13 7.91 -7.34
N HIS A 139 -13.36 7.29 -8.51
CA HIS A 139 -14.38 6.26 -8.66
C HIS A 139 -14.14 5.08 -7.71
N MET A 140 -12.91 4.56 -7.68
CA MET A 140 -12.53 3.46 -6.76
C MET A 140 -12.73 3.86 -5.29
N LEU A 141 -12.32 5.06 -4.88
CA LEU A 141 -12.54 5.53 -3.50
C LEU A 141 -14.03 5.57 -3.14
N SER A 142 -14.86 6.10 -4.04
CA SER A 142 -16.30 6.21 -3.81
C SER A 142 -16.97 4.85 -3.75
N GLU A 143 -16.61 3.94 -4.65
CA GLU A 143 -17.24 2.62 -4.74
C GLU A 143 -16.87 1.74 -3.55
N GLU A 144 -15.63 1.85 -3.07
CA GLU A 144 -15.14 1.07 -1.94
C GLU A 144 -15.32 1.78 -0.59
N ASN A 145 -15.87 3.00 -0.59
CA ASN A 145 -16.02 3.87 0.59
C ASN A 145 -14.70 4.04 1.37
N LEU A 146 -13.62 4.38 0.66
CA LEU A 146 -12.27 4.48 1.21
C LEU A 146 -11.81 5.93 1.34
N LYS A 147 -11.03 6.19 2.39
CA LYS A 147 -10.24 7.41 2.50
C LYS A 147 -8.86 7.18 1.86
N PRO A 148 -8.35 8.10 1.02
CA PRO A 148 -7.02 7.98 0.40
C PRO A 148 -5.91 7.68 1.41
N ILE A 149 -5.98 8.31 2.59
CA ILE A 149 -4.98 8.17 3.64
C ILE A 149 -4.91 6.76 4.26
N LYS A 150 -5.98 5.96 4.15
CA LYS A 150 -6.07 4.60 4.69
C LYS A 150 -5.66 3.52 3.68
N LEU A 151 -5.13 3.91 2.52
CA LEU A 151 -4.63 2.98 1.51
C LEU A 151 -3.13 2.73 1.66
N ALA A 152 -2.73 1.46 1.61
CA ALA A 152 -1.33 1.08 1.45
C ALA A 152 -0.99 0.93 -0.03
N ILE A 153 0.20 1.34 -0.45
CA ILE A 153 0.56 1.35 -1.89
C ILE A 153 1.80 0.49 -2.12
N ASP A 154 1.69 -0.53 -2.97
CA ASP A 154 2.84 -1.38 -3.33
C ASP A 154 3.74 -0.66 -4.33
N ARG A 155 4.97 -0.33 -3.93
CA ARG A 155 6.02 0.27 -4.79
C ARG A 155 5.51 1.43 -5.68
N PRO A 156 5.00 2.53 -5.10
CA PRO A 156 4.52 3.64 -5.91
C PRO A 156 5.64 4.21 -6.79
N SER A 157 5.30 4.59 -8.02
CA SER A 157 6.17 5.38 -8.88
C SER A 157 6.18 6.85 -8.44
N ASP A 158 7.22 7.61 -8.81
CA ASP A 158 7.31 9.03 -8.49
C ASP A 158 6.15 9.84 -9.11
N LYS A 159 5.67 9.42 -10.29
CA LYS A 159 4.46 9.97 -10.91
C LYS A 159 3.24 9.78 -10.02
N PHE A 160 3.11 8.61 -9.41
CA PHE A 160 1.97 8.30 -8.53
C PHE A 160 2.08 9.01 -7.19
N LEU A 161 3.27 9.10 -6.59
CA LEU A 161 3.49 9.91 -5.38
C LEU A 161 3.14 11.39 -5.63
N SER A 162 3.59 11.96 -6.75
CA SER A 162 3.25 13.33 -7.16
C SER A 162 1.75 13.53 -7.36
N PHE A 163 1.07 12.52 -7.92
CA PHE A 163 -0.38 12.51 -8.08
C PHE A 163 -1.10 12.54 -6.72
N LEU A 164 -0.69 11.70 -5.77
CA LEU A 164 -1.28 11.63 -4.44
C LEU A 164 -1.07 12.91 -3.64
N MET A 165 0.13 13.49 -3.73
CA MET A 165 0.43 14.80 -3.15
C MET A 165 -0.49 15.88 -3.72
N LYS A 166 -0.59 15.97 -5.05
CA LYS A 166 -1.37 17.01 -5.73
C LYS A 166 -2.87 16.93 -5.44
N HIS A 167 -3.45 15.73 -5.47
CA HIS A 167 -4.90 15.55 -5.45
C HIS A 167 -5.47 15.22 -4.06
N TYR A 168 -4.65 14.63 -3.17
CA TYR A 168 -5.11 14.16 -1.86
C TYR A 168 -4.26 14.67 -0.70
N GLY A 169 -3.26 15.55 -0.95
CA GLY A 169 -2.42 16.14 0.09
C GLY A 169 -1.50 15.15 0.81
N LEU A 170 -1.31 13.95 0.26
CA LEU A 170 -0.50 12.90 0.89
C LEU A 170 1.00 13.18 0.66
N THR A 171 1.66 13.75 1.67
CA THR A 171 3.05 14.23 1.60
C THR A 171 3.99 13.44 2.50
N THR A 172 3.63 13.25 3.77
CA THR A 172 4.49 12.62 4.76
C THR A 172 4.39 11.09 4.69
N ILE A 173 5.36 10.46 4.04
CA ILE A 173 5.50 9.00 3.98
C ILE A 173 6.02 8.48 5.32
N ILE A 174 5.40 7.42 5.85
CA ILE A 174 5.98 6.62 6.93
C ILE A 174 6.83 5.52 6.28
N PRO A 175 8.17 5.54 6.43
CA PRO A 175 9.02 4.50 5.87
C PRO A 175 8.57 3.11 6.34
N GLN A 176 8.73 2.07 5.52
CA GLN A 176 8.34 0.69 5.88
C GLN A 176 9.47 -0.30 5.54
N ASN A 177 9.53 -1.41 6.28
CA ASN A 177 10.49 -2.50 6.06
C ASN A 177 10.08 -3.41 4.89
N ASN A 178 8.82 -3.34 4.48
CA ASN A 178 8.31 -4.01 3.29
C ASN A 178 8.50 -3.08 2.07
N LYS A 179 7.78 -3.34 0.97
CA LYS A 179 7.83 -2.52 -0.25
C LYS A 179 6.61 -1.59 -0.38
N PHE A 180 5.77 -1.56 0.65
CA PHE A 180 4.60 -0.72 0.69
C PHE A 180 4.95 0.67 1.23
N VAL A 181 4.14 1.64 0.81
CA VAL A 181 4.17 3.02 1.27
C VAL A 181 2.81 3.33 1.89
N VAL A 182 2.84 3.95 3.06
CA VAL A 182 1.68 4.54 3.75
C VAL A 182 2.07 5.94 4.21
N PHE A 183 1.08 6.76 4.52
CA PHE A 183 1.30 8.16 4.90
C PHE A 183 0.88 8.42 6.34
N LYS A 184 1.32 9.55 6.89
CA LYS A 184 0.91 10.03 8.20
C LYS A 184 -0.61 10.17 8.30
N GLY A 185 -1.21 9.58 9.33
CA GLY A 185 -2.66 9.48 9.51
C GLY A 185 -3.23 8.08 9.18
N PHE A 186 -2.41 7.21 8.59
CA PHE A 186 -2.83 5.86 8.24
C PHE A 186 -3.21 5.04 9.49
N PHE A 187 -2.45 5.13 10.58
CA PHE A 187 -2.61 4.33 11.81
C PHE A 187 -3.48 4.99 12.90
N ASP A 188 -4.14 6.11 12.61
CA ASP A 188 -4.86 6.88 13.65
C ASP A 188 -5.94 6.05 14.36
N ASP A 189 -6.64 5.19 13.62
CA ASP A 189 -7.76 4.39 14.13
C ASP A 189 -7.22 3.31 15.09
N GLU A 190 -6.10 2.68 14.73
CA GLU A 190 -5.43 1.66 15.52
C GLU A 190 -4.80 2.25 16.80
N ILE A 191 -4.34 3.50 16.74
CA ILE A 191 -3.81 4.22 17.90
C ILE A 191 -4.96 4.53 18.88
N GLU A 192 -6.09 5.03 18.39
CA GLU A 192 -7.27 5.33 19.21
C GLU A 192 -7.84 4.07 19.91
N GLU A 193 -7.90 2.95 19.20
CA GLU A 193 -8.39 1.68 19.75
C GLU A 193 -7.46 1.13 20.85
N SER A 194 -6.13 1.26 20.66
CA SER A 194 -5.12 0.87 21.66
C SER A 194 -5.18 1.74 22.93
N GLN A 195 -5.51 3.02 22.80
CA GLN A 195 -5.66 3.93 23.97
C GLN A 195 -6.96 3.67 24.73
N SER A 196 -8.05 3.36 24.02
CA SER A 196 -9.36 3.08 24.60
C SER A 196 -9.38 1.77 25.42
N SER A 197 -8.65 0.76 24.96
CA SER A 197 -8.50 -0.52 25.67
C SER A 197 -7.68 -0.40 26.95
N ASN A 198 -6.62 0.42 26.97
CA ASN A 198 -5.85 0.69 28.19
C ASN A 198 -6.64 1.44 29.26
N ASN A 199 -7.58 2.32 28.88
CA ASN A 199 -8.36 3.10 29.84
C ASN A 199 -9.46 2.28 30.55
N ARG A 200 -9.91 1.15 29.97
CA ARG A 200 -10.90 0.25 30.62
C ARG A 200 -10.30 -0.61 31.72
N ASN A 201 -8.99 -0.91 31.67
CA ASN A 201 -8.31 -1.72 32.66
C ASN A 201 -7.90 -0.96 33.93
N ASN A 202 -8.10 0.37 33.98
CA ASN A 202 -7.81 1.20 35.16
C ASN A 202 -9.03 1.45 36.08
N SER A 203 -10.11 0.68 35.92
CA SER A 203 -11.33 0.84 36.76
C SER A 203 -11.77 -0.46 37.44
N ALA A 204 -10.84 -1.19 38.08
CA ALA A 204 -11.19 -2.18 39.10
C ALA A 204 -9.97 -2.61 39.94
N SER A 205 -9.68 -1.90 41.05
CA SER A 205 -9.65 -2.47 42.42
C SER A 205 -8.97 -1.53 43.44
N PRO A 206 -9.42 -1.55 44.71
CA PRO A 206 -9.17 -0.51 45.69
C PRO A 206 -7.93 -0.73 46.58
N THR A 207 -7.37 0.41 47.00
CA THR A 207 -6.65 0.72 48.25
C THR A 207 -6.11 -0.43 49.11
N ARG A 208 -4.78 -0.51 49.24
CA ARG A 208 -4.10 -0.88 50.49
C ARG A 208 -2.98 0.11 50.80
N GLN A 209 -3.09 0.76 51.94
CA GLN A 209 -2.08 1.60 52.57
C GLN A 209 -0.89 0.76 53.04
N SER A 210 0.32 1.26 52.80
CA SER A 210 1.48 1.09 53.69
C SER A 210 2.57 2.09 53.31
N VAL A 211 2.68 3.16 54.10
CA VAL A 211 3.86 3.68 54.83
C VAL A 211 5.14 2.84 54.59
N ASP A 212 6.36 3.31 54.32
CA ASP A 212 7.11 4.55 54.54
C ASP A 212 8.38 4.52 53.64
N GLY A 213 9.10 5.64 53.48
CA GLY A 213 10.56 5.59 53.25
C GLY A 213 11.13 6.47 52.14
N ASN A 214 11.57 7.67 52.53
CA ASN A 214 12.47 8.57 51.79
C ASN A 214 13.66 7.86 51.12
N ASN A 215 14.04 8.30 49.92
CA ASN A 215 15.35 8.94 49.70
C ASN A 215 15.45 9.65 48.34
N GLN A 216 15.88 10.91 48.43
CA GLN A 216 16.38 11.73 47.35
C GLN A 216 17.73 11.19 46.87
N THR A 217 17.96 11.18 45.55
CA THR A 217 19.23 11.63 44.97
C THR A 217 19.00 12.12 43.55
N ASN A 218 19.38 13.37 43.31
CA ASN A 218 19.56 14.00 42.02
C ASN A 218 20.49 13.19 41.12
N LEU A 219 20.33 13.30 39.80
CA LEU A 219 21.43 13.55 38.86
C LEU A 219 20.86 13.94 37.49
N THR A 220 21.27 15.14 37.08
CA THR A 220 21.18 15.74 35.76
C THR A 220 21.93 14.90 34.73
N ASP A 221 21.40 14.77 33.51
CA ASP A 221 22.27 14.87 32.35
C ASP A 221 21.53 15.39 31.11
N ILE A 222 21.93 16.60 30.72
CA ILE A 222 21.71 17.24 29.44
C ILE A 222 22.76 16.68 28.50
N GLN A 223 22.38 16.08 27.38
CA GLN A 223 23.30 15.95 26.25
C GLN A 223 22.57 16.01 24.90
N SER A 224 22.87 17.11 24.21
CA SER A 224 22.50 17.50 22.86
C SER A 224 22.96 16.49 21.78
N PRO A 225 22.34 16.49 20.59
CA PRO A 225 22.66 15.54 19.53
C PRO A 225 23.98 15.89 18.84
N ARG A 226 24.91 14.92 18.77
CA ARG A 226 26.09 14.99 17.91
C ARG A 226 25.67 14.78 16.46
N ASN A 227 25.72 15.87 15.69
CA ASN A 227 25.81 15.85 14.24
C ASN A 227 27.03 15.03 13.81
N ASN A 228 26.81 14.01 12.98
CA ASN A 228 27.87 13.40 12.21
C ASN A 228 27.46 13.41 10.73
N SER A 229 27.97 14.41 10.01
CA SER A 229 27.95 14.47 8.56
C SER A 229 28.84 13.38 8.00
N SER A 230 28.25 12.40 7.33
CA SER A 230 28.96 11.56 6.37
C SER A 230 28.26 11.64 5.02
N ASN A 231 29.01 12.18 4.06
CA ASN A 231 28.65 12.25 2.65
C ASN A 231 28.27 10.85 2.13
N GLY A 232 26.99 10.69 1.82
CA GLY A 232 26.45 9.58 1.05
C GLY A 232 25.47 10.15 0.05
N THR A 233 25.55 9.67 -1.19
CA THR A 233 24.57 9.88 -2.27
C THR A 233 23.13 9.92 -1.74
N PRO A 234 22.23 10.76 -2.30
CA PRO A 234 20.88 10.93 -1.76
C PRO A 234 20.18 9.57 -1.75
N ARG A 235 20.11 8.98 -0.55
CA ARG A 235 19.33 7.77 -0.30
C ARG A 235 17.88 8.15 -0.54
N SER A 236 17.16 7.32 -1.30
CA SER A 236 15.71 7.45 -1.44
C SER A 236 15.09 7.66 -0.05
N ALA A 237 14.25 8.68 0.08
CA ALA A 237 13.63 9.09 1.35
C ALA A 237 12.62 8.06 1.91
N TYR A 238 12.46 6.91 1.25
CA TYR A 238 11.48 5.88 1.58
C TYR A 238 12.02 4.47 1.29
N GLY A 239 11.41 3.47 1.94
CA GLY A 239 11.74 2.05 1.80
C GLY A 239 12.60 1.48 2.93
N ARG A 240 13.04 0.22 2.76
CA ARG A 240 13.65 -0.63 3.82
C ARG A 240 14.84 -0.02 4.59
N TYR A 241 15.52 0.97 4.03
CA TYR A 241 16.68 1.60 4.64
C TYR A 241 16.33 2.87 5.42
N ALA A 242 15.16 3.46 5.20
CA ALA A 242 14.62 4.57 5.96
C ALA A 242 13.68 4.11 7.10
N ALA A 243 13.37 2.83 7.14
CA ALA A 243 12.49 2.19 8.12
C ALA A 243 13.08 2.11 9.54
N SER A 244 12.23 2.31 10.55
CA SER A 244 12.60 2.02 11.94
C SER A 244 12.97 0.54 12.08
N ARG A 245 14.07 0.29 12.79
CA ARG A 245 14.57 -1.07 13.04
C ARG A 245 14.45 -1.35 14.53
N PRO A 246 13.77 -2.44 14.93
CA PRO A 246 13.86 -2.88 16.31
C PRO A 246 15.33 -3.15 16.65
N PRO A 247 15.77 -2.85 17.89
CA PRO A 247 17.12 -3.19 18.33
C PRO A 247 17.33 -4.70 18.12
N CYS A 248 18.34 -5.03 17.31
CA CYS A 248 18.66 -6.41 16.97
C CYS A 248 19.13 -7.15 18.22
N SER A 249 18.34 -8.11 18.75
CA SER A 249 18.73 -8.88 19.94
C SER A 249 20.02 -9.68 19.75
N MET A 250 20.37 -10.03 18.51
CA MET A 250 21.63 -10.73 18.19
C MET A 250 22.87 -9.87 18.45
N ALA A 251 22.79 -8.54 18.30
CA ALA A 251 23.92 -7.66 18.57
C ALA A 251 24.24 -7.58 20.07
N THR A 252 23.22 -7.74 20.92
CA THR A 252 23.37 -7.74 22.37
C THR A 252 24.03 -9.02 22.88
N ILE A 253 23.76 -10.16 22.25
CA ILE A 253 24.31 -11.47 22.67
C ILE A 253 25.84 -11.54 22.46
N ILE A 254 26.37 -10.95 21.38
CA ILE A 254 27.82 -11.01 21.09
C ILE A 254 28.63 -10.20 22.11
N HIS A 255 28.12 -9.07 22.59
CA HIS A 255 28.81 -8.26 23.60
C HIS A 255 28.85 -8.88 25.00
N HIS A 256 27.97 -9.84 25.31
CA HIS A 256 28.00 -10.57 26.58
C HIS A 256 28.89 -11.83 26.56
N ALA A 257 29.35 -12.28 25.37
CA ALA A 257 30.13 -13.51 25.25
C ALA A 257 31.67 -13.31 25.33
N VAL A 258 32.16 -12.07 25.44
CA VAL A 258 33.60 -11.74 25.33
C VAL A 258 34.26 -11.38 26.67
N THR A 259 33.55 -11.41 27.79
CA THR A 259 34.10 -10.96 29.10
C THR A 259 34.59 -12.04 30.06
N ASP A 260 34.60 -13.32 29.69
CA ASP A 260 35.21 -14.37 30.52
C ASP A 260 36.58 -14.83 29.98
N GLN A 261 37.62 -14.06 30.30
CA GLN A 261 38.99 -14.59 30.35
C GLN A 261 39.37 -14.88 31.81
N PRO A 262 39.78 -16.11 32.17
CA PRO A 262 40.32 -16.36 33.50
C PRO A 262 41.74 -15.78 33.62
N ALA A 263 41.94 -15.02 34.69
CA ALA A 263 43.20 -14.42 35.07
C ALA A 263 44.27 -15.50 35.35
N ASN A 264 45.47 -15.29 34.78
CA ASN A 264 46.71 -15.96 35.16
C ASN A 264 46.91 -15.96 36.68
N THR A 265 47.29 -17.11 37.24
CA THR A 265 48.00 -17.14 38.53
C THR A 265 49.14 -18.16 38.50
N LYS A 266 50.36 -17.61 38.58
CA LYS A 266 51.66 -18.13 39.03
C LYS A 266 52.12 -19.52 38.62
#